data_AF-A0A5N7B0P8-F1
#
_entry.id   AF-A0A5N7B0P8-F1
#
_cell.length_a   1.000
_cell.length_b   1.000
_cell.length_c   1.000
_cell.angle_alpha   90.00
_cell.angle_beta   90.00
_cell.angle_gamma   90.00
#
_symmetry.space_group_name_H-M   'P 1'
#
loop_
_entity.id
_entity.type
_entity.pdbx_description
1 polymer ?
#
loop_
_entity_poly.entity_id
_entity_poly.type
_entity_poly.pdbx_seq_one_letter_code
_entity_poly.pdbx_strand_id
1 'polypeptide(L)'
;MSSDDDDGIKPFFLWCMRCQLRCARNYEPKADCPFEIDCCYVADGPICYHQCSCSKTKCEIAAPGMLGNGWDYSQTLRWTAGFWDNREDNKDENNWSELVRSGVASVLNDLNRAFYETVTVYRRKHGLEVDGHDAEMAYCSFVEKRRQLLVHLPCYRSSKLLRLLPGEPGYIMWMVALRVFTEKVENDIIFCAFLRGLDDIEACKMVDKAL
;
A
#
# COMPACT_ATOMS: atom_id res chain seq x y z
N MET A 1 16.54 -31.92 -19.67
CA MET A 1 17.02 -30.90 -18.73
C MET A 1 16.25 -29.63 -19.05
N SER A 2 15.02 -29.56 -18.54
CA SER A 2 14.21 -28.35 -18.57
C SER A 2 14.79 -27.41 -17.52
N SER A 3 15.17 -26.21 -17.95
CA SER A 3 15.61 -25.13 -17.09
C SER A 3 14.54 -24.86 -16.05
N ASP A 4 14.89 -25.11 -14.79
CA ASP A 4 14.19 -24.58 -13.63
C ASP A 4 14.17 -23.06 -13.78
N ASP A 5 12.99 -22.53 -14.10
CA ASP A 5 12.74 -21.10 -14.08
C ASP A 5 12.96 -20.63 -12.64
N ASP A 6 14.00 -19.82 -12.49
CA ASP A 6 14.40 -19.11 -11.29
C ASP A 6 13.20 -18.29 -10.81
N ASP A 7 12.46 -18.87 -9.87
CA ASP A 7 11.31 -18.29 -9.19
C ASP A 7 11.83 -17.19 -8.26
N GLY A 8 12.29 -16.11 -8.88
CA GLY A 8 12.88 -14.96 -8.23
C GLY A 8 11.86 -14.34 -7.30
N ILE A 9 12.04 -14.57 -6.00
CA ILE A 9 11.23 -13.98 -4.93
C ILE A 9 11.17 -12.47 -5.14
N LYS A 10 10.04 -11.98 -5.68
CA LYS A 10 9.81 -10.56 -5.97
C LYS A 10 9.78 -9.79 -4.65
N PRO A 11 10.64 -8.78 -4.43
CA PRO A 11 10.54 -7.93 -3.25
C PRO A 11 9.17 -7.25 -3.19
N PHE A 12 8.62 -7.07 -2.00
CA PHE A 12 7.23 -6.68 -1.82
C PHE A 12 6.97 -5.14 -1.95
N PHE A 13 7.93 -4.38 -2.46
CA PHE A 13 7.93 -2.90 -2.55
C PHE A 13 8.37 -2.39 -3.94
N LEU A 14 7.79 -2.90 -5.03
CA LEU A 14 8.29 -2.63 -6.39
C LEU A 14 7.58 -1.49 -7.11
N TRP A 15 6.92 -0.59 -6.38
CA TRP A 15 6.26 0.58 -6.94
C TRP A 15 6.90 1.88 -6.47
N CYS A 16 6.85 2.91 -7.33
CA CYS A 16 7.26 4.26 -6.98
C CYS A 16 6.03 5.16 -6.79
N MET A 17 6.18 6.23 -5.99
CA MET A 17 5.14 7.23 -5.71
C MET A 17 4.55 7.84 -6.99
N ARG A 18 5.34 7.93 -8.06
CA ARG A 18 4.87 8.46 -9.36
C ARG A 18 3.97 7.48 -10.10
N CYS A 19 4.35 6.21 -10.15
CA CYS A 19 3.49 5.15 -10.72
C CYS A 19 2.20 5.03 -9.90
N GLN A 20 2.32 5.05 -8.57
CA GLN A 20 1.16 5.04 -7.66
C GLN A 20 0.21 6.20 -7.95
N LEU A 21 0.71 7.44 -8.00
CA LEU A 21 -0.11 8.62 -8.27
C LEU A 21 -0.78 8.54 -9.65
N ARG A 22 -0.03 8.10 -10.66
CA ARG A 22 -0.56 7.98 -12.02
C ARG A 22 -1.68 6.95 -12.07
N CYS A 23 -1.48 5.77 -11.48
CA CYS A 23 -2.51 4.75 -11.39
C CYS A 23 -3.73 5.30 -10.64
N ALA A 24 -3.53 5.95 -9.50
CA ALA A 24 -4.61 6.55 -8.71
C ALA A 24 -5.41 7.62 -9.47
N ARG A 25 -4.75 8.46 -10.27
CA ARG A 25 -5.42 9.49 -11.08
C ARG A 25 -6.26 8.92 -12.23
N ASN A 26 -5.85 7.78 -12.78
CA ASN A 26 -6.53 7.15 -13.92
C ASN A 26 -7.47 6.03 -13.47
N TYR A 27 -7.51 5.72 -12.17
CA TYR A 27 -8.35 4.67 -11.65
C TYR A 27 -9.79 5.15 -11.51
N GLU A 28 -10.69 4.45 -12.19
CA GLU A 28 -12.13 4.57 -11.98
C GLU A 28 -12.59 3.36 -11.16
N PRO A 29 -12.98 3.56 -9.88
CA PRO A 29 -13.45 2.46 -9.03
C PRO A 29 -14.66 1.78 -9.66
N LYS A 30 -14.51 0.49 -10.01
CA LYS A 30 -15.56 -0.37 -10.59
C LYS A 30 -15.44 -1.76 -9.98
N ALA A 31 -16.55 -2.47 -9.87
CA ALA A 31 -16.60 -3.77 -9.23
C ALA A 31 -15.61 -4.80 -9.81
N ASP A 32 -15.37 -4.77 -11.12
CA ASP A 32 -14.54 -5.76 -11.83
C ASP A 32 -13.08 -5.35 -12.03
N CYS A 33 -12.69 -4.15 -11.58
CA CYS A 33 -11.37 -3.59 -11.83
C CYS A 33 -10.64 -3.33 -10.50
N PRO A 34 -9.78 -4.26 -10.04
CA PRO A 34 -8.95 -4.00 -8.87
C PRO A 34 -8.03 -2.80 -9.13
N PHE A 35 -7.71 -2.05 -8.07
CA PHE A 35 -6.64 -1.07 -8.16
C PHE A 35 -5.29 -1.79 -8.13
N GLU A 36 -4.51 -1.61 -9.19
CA GLU A 36 -3.17 -2.17 -9.30
C GLU A 36 -2.17 -1.06 -9.63
N ILE A 37 -0.99 -1.14 -9.00
CA ILE A 37 0.12 -0.27 -9.37
C ILE A 37 0.99 -1.02 -10.36
N ASP A 38 0.81 -0.71 -11.65
CA ASP A 38 1.65 -1.23 -12.72
C ASP A 38 3.04 -0.57 -12.66
N CYS A 39 4.01 -1.27 -12.08
CA CYS A 39 5.41 -0.84 -11.99
C CYS A 39 6.34 -2.05 -12.07
N CYS A 40 7.20 -2.13 -13.09
CA CYS A 40 8.10 -3.29 -13.32
C CYS A 40 9.54 -3.06 -12.82
N TYR A 41 10.12 -4.11 -12.21
CA TYR A 41 11.54 -4.26 -11.86
C TYR A 41 12.24 -5.12 -12.93
N VAL A 42 13.50 -4.83 -13.25
CA VAL A 42 14.39 -5.75 -13.98
C VAL A 42 15.61 -5.98 -13.08
N ALA A 43 16.05 -7.23 -12.95
CA ALA A 43 17.05 -7.67 -11.98
C ALA A 43 18.43 -6.99 -12.11
N ASP A 44 18.77 -6.41 -13.26
CA ASP A 44 20.16 -6.08 -13.62
C ASP A 44 20.51 -4.57 -13.80
N GLY A 45 19.80 -3.62 -13.17
CA GLY A 45 20.20 -2.20 -13.29
C GLY A 45 19.41 -1.19 -12.45
N PRO A 46 19.78 0.12 -12.48
CA PRO A 46 19.11 1.16 -11.71
C PRO A 46 17.69 1.42 -12.25
N ILE A 47 16.77 0.63 -11.72
CA ILE A 47 15.34 0.84 -11.44
C ILE A 47 14.64 1.88 -12.35
N CYS A 48 13.93 1.40 -13.38
CA CYS A 48 12.62 1.83 -13.89
C CYS A 48 12.41 1.20 -15.30
N TYR A 49 11.28 0.55 -15.63
CA TYR A 49 10.90 0.28 -17.04
C TYR A 49 9.48 0.77 -17.42
N HIS A 50 9.34 1.07 -18.71
CA HIS A 50 8.28 1.72 -19.51
C HIS A 50 7.69 3.08 -19.07
N GLN A 51 7.13 3.23 -17.88
CA GLN A 51 6.32 4.44 -17.59
C GLN A 51 7.16 5.65 -17.12
N CYS A 52 8.12 5.43 -16.23
CA CYS A 52 9.05 6.47 -15.76
C CYS A 52 10.25 6.69 -16.70
N SER A 53 10.62 5.66 -17.48
CA SER A 53 11.72 5.76 -18.47
C SER A 53 11.32 6.59 -19.69
N CYS A 54 10.08 6.49 -20.17
CA CYS A 54 9.57 7.34 -21.26
C CYS A 54 9.56 8.83 -20.89
N SER A 55 9.52 9.18 -19.60
CA SER A 55 9.48 10.56 -19.11
C SER A 55 10.85 11.10 -18.67
N LYS A 56 11.94 10.31 -18.75
CA LYS A 56 13.29 10.64 -18.23
C LYS A 56 13.31 11.03 -16.74
N THR A 57 12.30 10.63 -15.98
CA THR A 57 12.10 11.08 -14.60
C THR A 57 12.47 9.96 -13.62
N LYS A 58 13.29 10.25 -12.62
CA LYS A 58 13.72 9.27 -11.61
C LYS A 58 12.51 8.70 -10.86
N CYS A 59 12.50 7.38 -10.61
CA CYS A 59 11.50 6.76 -9.73
C CYS A 59 11.68 7.29 -8.30
N GLU A 60 10.57 7.67 -7.66
CA GLU A 60 10.56 8.23 -6.31
C GLU A 60 9.92 7.23 -5.35
N ILE A 61 10.65 6.77 -4.34
CA ILE A 61 10.09 5.91 -3.29
C ILE A 61 9.53 6.74 -2.13
N ALA A 62 8.74 6.11 -1.24
CA ALA A 62 8.37 6.72 0.02
C ALA A 62 9.62 7.15 0.79
N ALA A 63 9.57 8.31 1.47
CA ALA A 63 10.71 8.85 2.19
C ALA A 63 11.21 7.83 3.24
N PRO A 64 12.53 7.67 3.45
CA PRO A 64 13.12 6.71 4.39
C PRO A 64 12.47 6.63 5.78
N GLY A 65 12.00 7.76 6.32
CA GLY A 65 11.27 7.87 7.60
C GLY A 65 9.82 7.35 7.59
N MET A 66 9.32 6.94 6.42
CA MET A 66 7.97 6.43 6.18
C MET A 66 7.96 5.05 5.49
N LEU A 67 9.11 4.38 5.34
CA LEU A 67 9.17 3.09 4.63
C LEU A 67 8.29 2.01 5.26
N GLY A 68 8.07 2.08 6.58
CA GLY A 68 7.10 1.23 7.26
C GLY A 68 5.65 1.55 6.88
N ASN A 69 5.28 2.82 6.69
CA ASN A 69 3.95 3.16 6.17
C ASN A 69 3.78 2.66 4.72
N GLY A 70 4.83 2.79 3.90
CA GLY A 70 4.84 2.22 2.54
C GLY A 70 4.74 0.69 2.54
N TRP A 71 5.26 0.02 3.57
CA TRP A 71 5.12 -1.42 3.76
C TRP A 71 3.67 -1.76 4.03
N ASP A 72 3.08 -1.09 5.03
CA ASP A 72 1.70 -1.33 5.45
C ASP A 72 0.74 -1.12 4.27
N TYR A 73 0.94 -0.05 3.49
CA TYR A 73 0.19 0.18 2.26
C TYR A 73 0.40 -0.92 1.21
N SER A 74 1.63 -1.40 1.03
CA SER A 74 1.89 -2.54 0.13
C SER A 74 1.18 -3.82 0.60
N GLN A 75 1.08 -4.05 1.92
CA GLN A 75 0.34 -5.17 2.50
C GLN A 75 -1.14 -5.06 2.15
N THR A 76 -1.72 -3.86 2.27
CA THR A 76 -3.10 -3.60 1.86
C THR A 76 -3.33 -3.85 0.36
N LEU A 77 -2.38 -3.49 -0.51
CA LEU A 77 -2.48 -3.78 -1.95
C LEU A 77 -2.42 -5.28 -2.25
N ARG A 78 -1.56 -6.03 -1.55
CA ARG A 78 -1.49 -7.49 -1.71
C ARG A 78 -2.76 -8.16 -1.22
N TRP A 79 -3.25 -7.73 -0.07
CA TRP A 79 -4.53 -8.17 0.46
C TRP A 79 -5.63 -7.96 -0.58
N THR A 80 -5.68 -6.75 -1.16
CA THR A 80 -6.63 -6.40 -2.22
C THR A 80 -6.49 -7.37 -3.39
N ALA A 81 -5.29 -7.63 -3.90
CA ALA A 81 -5.11 -8.60 -4.97
C ALA A 81 -5.74 -9.97 -4.63
N GLY A 82 -5.51 -10.48 -3.41
CA GLY A 82 -6.13 -11.70 -2.92
C GLY A 82 -7.67 -11.65 -2.81
N PHE A 83 -8.24 -10.52 -2.40
CA PHE A 83 -9.70 -10.33 -2.39
C PHE A 83 -10.31 -10.52 -3.79
N TRP A 84 -9.63 -10.04 -4.83
CA TRP A 84 -10.06 -10.18 -6.22
C TRP A 84 -9.64 -11.52 -6.87
N ASP A 85 -8.58 -12.19 -6.41
CA ASP A 85 -8.10 -13.48 -6.94
C ASP A 85 -8.91 -14.69 -6.45
N ASN A 86 -9.71 -14.55 -5.39
CA ASN A 86 -10.70 -15.56 -4.94
C ASN A 86 -11.82 -15.86 -5.98
N ARG A 87 -11.62 -15.47 -7.24
CA ARG A 87 -12.44 -15.76 -8.43
C ARG A 87 -12.18 -17.15 -9.04
N GLU A 88 -11.00 -17.76 -8.85
CA GLU A 88 -10.57 -18.93 -9.66
C GLU A 88 -11.04 -20.30 -9.17
N ASP A 89 -11.42 -20.45 -7.90
CA ASP A 89 -12.05 -21.68 -7.44
C ASP A 89 -13.52 -21.67 -7.88
N ASN A 90 -13.85 -22.50 -8.87
CA ASN A 90 -15.17 -22.74 -9.49
C ASN A 90 -16.30 -23.20 -8.54
N LYS A 91 -16.32 -22.70 -7.29
CA LYS A 91 -17.44 -22.78 -6.37
C LYS A 91 -17.93 -21.36 -6.14
N ASP A 92 -19.10 -21.06 -6.68
CA ASP A 92 -19.85 -19.79 -6.59
C ASP A 92 -20.04 -19.20 -5.18
N GLU A 93 -19.50 -19.82 -4.12
CA GLU A 93 -19.68 -19.44 -2.73
C GLU A 93 -18.91 -18.17 -2.33
N ASN A 94 -17.84 -17.80 -3.04
CA ASN A 94 -17.01 -16.61 -2.71
C ASN A 94 -17.17 -15.42 -3.65
N ASN A 95 -18.16 -15.41 -4.56
CA ASN A 95 -18.36 -14.28 -5.45
C ASN A 95 -18.96 -13.09 -4.68
N TRP A 96 -18.12 -12.12 -4.30
CA TRP A 96 -18.55 -10.91 -3.60
C TRP A 96 -19.57 -10.14 -4.45
N SER A 97 -20.62 -9.64 -3.80
CA SER A 97 -21.63 -8.84 -4.51
C SER A 97 -20.98 -7.62 -5.17
N GLU A 98 -21.57 -7.15 -6.28
CA GLU A 98 -21.09 -5.94 -6.97
C GLU A 98 -21.01 -4.73 -6.02
N LEU A 99 -21.94 -4.65 -5.06
CA LEU A 99 -21.98 -3.62 -4.03
C LEU A 99 -20.73 -3.66 -3.14
N VAL A 100 -20.35 -4.84 -2.63
CA VAL A 100 -19.14 -5.01 -1.80
C VAL A 100 -17.90 -4.70 -2.61
N ARG A 101 -17.79 -5.26 -3.83
CA ARG A 101 -16.61 -5.02 -4.69
C ARG A 101 -16.43 -3.55 -5.04
N SER A 102 -17.52 -2.86 -5.35
CA SER A 102 -17.49 -1.41 -5.61
C SER A 102 -17.15 -0.61 -4.35
N GLY A 103 -17.65 -1.03 -3.19
CA GLY A 103 -17.32 -0.44 -1.89
C GLY A 103 -15.83 -0.54 -1.57
N VAL A 104 -15.25 -1.74 -1.71
CA VAL A 104 -13.81 -1.98 -1.50
C VAL A 104 -12.97 -1.20 -2.51
N ALA A 105 -13.34 -1.21 -3.81
CA ALA A 105 -12.66 -0.43 -4.84
C ALA A 105 -12.65 1.08 -4.54
N SER A 106 -13.78 1.61 -4.07
CA SER A 106 -13.91 3.04 -3.71
C SER A 106 -13.01 3.40 -2.54
N VAL A 107 -13.07 2.63 -1.44
CA VAL A 107 -12.30 2.97 -0.23
C VAL A 107 -10.80 2.71 -0.42
N LEU A 108 -10.43 1.76 -1.26
CA LEU A 108 -9.04 1.58 -1.68
C LEU A 108 -8.53 2.79 -2.44
N ASN A 109 -9.33 3.34 -3.37
CA ASN A 109 -8.95 4.56 -4.08
C ASN A 109 -8.73 5.75 -3.12
N ASP A 110 -9.59 5.90 -2.11
CA ASP A 110 -9.41 6.92 -1.08
C ASP A 110 -8.16 6.69 -0.24
N LEU A 111 -7.86 5.44 0.14
CA LEU A 111 -6.63 5.06 0.83
C LEU A 111 -5.39 5.40 -0.01
N ASN A 112 -5.42 5.11 -1.32
CA ASN A 112 -4.34 5.40 -2.26
C ASN A 112 -4.04 6.90 -2.31
N ARG A 113 -5.09 7.73 -2.41
CA ARG A 113 -4.97 9.19 -2.42
C ARG A 113 -4.40 9.70 -1.10
N ALA A 114 -4.94 9.22 0.01
CA ALA A 114 -4.48 9.61 1.35
C ALA A 114 -3.01 9.23 1.59
N PHE A 115 -2.55 8.07 1.12
CA PHE A 115 -1.14 7.67 1.23
C PHE A 115 -0.24 8.63 0.46
N TYR A 116 -0.60 8.97 -0.79
CA TYR A 116 0.15 9.92 -1.60
C TYR A 116 0.24 11.31 -0.96
N GLU A 117 -0.89 11.83 -0.47
CA GLU A 117 -0.96 13.12 0.21
C GLU A 117 -0.13 13.12 1.50
N THR A 118 -0.19 12.04 2.27
CA THR A 118 0.62 11.84 3.49
C THR A 118 2.11 11.93 3.16
N VAL A 119 2.59 11.19 2.16
CA VAL A 119 3.99 11.23 1.73
C VAL A 119 4.38 12.64 1.28
N THR A 120 3.52 13.31 0.51
CA THR A 120 3.77 14.67 0.01
C THR A 120 3.92 15.67 1.17
N VAL A 121 2.99 15.67 2.12
CA VAL A 121 3.02 16.54 3.31
C VAL A 121 4.26 16.29 4.16
N TYR A 122 4.62 15.03 4.36
CA TYR A 122 5.82 14.66 5.09
C TYR A 122 7.10 15.14 4.39
N ARG A 123 7.21 14.91 3.08
CA ARG A 123 8.35 15.37 2.28
C ARG A 123 8.51 16.88 2.35
N ARG A 124 7.42 17.63 2.23
CA ARG A 124 7.41 19.09 2.38
C ARG A 124 7.96 19.55 3.72
N LYS A 125 7.54 18.90 4.82
CA LYS A 125 8.05 19.22 6.17
C LYS A 125 9.57 19.11 6.25
N HIS A 126 10.14 18.13 5.56
CA HIS A 126 11.57 17.84 5.56
C HIS A 126 12.34 18.53 4.43
N GLY A 127 11.69 19.41 3.66
CA GLY A 127 12.35 20.12 2.55
C GLY A 127 12.76 19.22 1.38
N LEU A 128 12.14 18.04 1.23
CA LEU A 128 12.49 17.04 0.22
C LEU A 128 11.77 17.28 -1.13
N GLU A 129 11.11 18.42 -1.33
CA GLU A 129 10.44 18.75 -2.59
C GLU A 129 11.42 19.29 -3.65
N VAL A 130 12.56 19.84 -3.23
CA VAL A 130 13.59 20.41 -4.11
C VAL A 130 14.91 19.66 -3.87
N ASP A 131 15.63 19.37 -4.96
CA ASP A 131 16.96 18.78 -4.86
C ASP A 131 17.92 19.75 -4.15
N GLY A 132 18.30 19.42 -2.91
CA GLY A 132 19.15 20.27 -2.08
C GLY A 132 20.02 19.43 -1.15
N HIS A 133 21.33 19.52 -1.31
CA HIS A 133 22.29 18.69 -0.58
C HIS A 133 22.18 18.86 0.94
N ASP A 134 22.02 20.09 1.43
CA ASP A 134 21.90 20.37 2.86
C ASP A 134 20.61 19.79 3.47
N ALA A 135 19.50 19.88 2.74
CA ALA A 135 18.23 19.30 3.16
C ALA A 135 18.31 17.76 3.20
N GLU A 136 18.95 17.15 2.20
CA GLU A 136 19.18 15.70 2.15
C GLU A 136 20.07 15.23 3.30
N MET A 137 21.18 15.91 3.58
CA MET A 137 22.08 15.58 4.70
C MET A 137 21.37 15.73 6.07
N ALA A 138 20.63 16.82 6.26
CA ALA A 138 19.85 17.03 7.47
C ALA A 138 18.78 15.93 7.65
N TYR A 139 18.13 15.54 6.57
CA TYR A 139 17.14 14.46 6.57
C TYR A 139 17.75 13.09 6.87
N CYS A 140 18.89 12.75 6.26
CA CYS A 140 19.63 11.53 6.56
C CYS A 140 20.00 11.45 8.05
N SER A 141 20.53 12.55 8.61
CA SER A 141 20.86 12.66 10.03
C SER A 141 19.62 12.49 10.93
N PHE A 142 18.48 13.05 10.54
CA PHE A 142 17.22 12.87 11.24
C PHE A 142 16.77 11.41 11.25
N VAL A 143 16.82 10.74 10.09
CA VAL A 143 16.44 9.34 9.93
C VAL A 143 17.33 8.43 10.80
N GLU A 144 18.65 8.63 10.78
CA GLU A 144 19.59 7.83 11.58
C GLU A 144 19.33 7.96 13.09
N LYS A 145 19.19 9.19 13.59
CA LYS A 145 18.85 9.43 15.00
C LYS A 145 17.54 8.75 15.39
N ARG A 146 16.53 8.82 14.51
CA ARG A 146 15.26 8.16 14.74
C ARG A 146 15.39 6.64 14.80
N ARG A 147 16.18 6.03 13.91
CA ARG A 147 16.45 4.58 13.96
C ARG A 147 17.08 4.17 15.29
N GLN A 148 18.04 4.95 15.78
CA GLN A 148 18.69 4.71 17.07
C GLN A 148 17.71 4.80 18.24
N LEU A 149 16.79 5.77 18.22
CA LEU A 149 15.79 5.90 19.29
C LEU A 149 14.75 4.77 19.28
N LEU A 150 14.36 4.27 18.10
CA LEU A 150 13.27 3.31 17.96
C LEU A 150 13.72 1.85 17.98
N VAL A 151 15.01 1.55 17.79
CA VAL A 151 15.53 0.16 17.75
C VAL A 151 15.24 -0.62 19.05
N HIS A 152 15.09 0.09 20.16
CA HIS A 152 14.82 -0.52 21.47
C HIS A 152 13.33 -0.77 21.73
N LEU A 153 12.42 -0.29 20.87
CA LEU A 153 10.99 -0.47 21.05
C LEU A 153 10.50 -1.79 20.43
N PRO A 154 9.73 -2.62 21.16
CA PRO A 154 9.28 -3.93 20.66
C PRO A 154 8.37 -3.84 19.43
N CYS A 155 7.70 -2.71 19.22
CA CYS A 155 6.85 -2.45 18.05
C CYS A 155 7.66 -2.12 16.77
N TYR A 156 8.97 -1.89 16.89
CA TYR A 156 9.89 -1.64 15.78
C TYR A 156 10.81 -2.84 15.57
N ARG A 157 10.26 -3.93 15.05
CA ARG A 157 11.03 -5.15 14.70
C ARG A 157 12.11 -4.91 13.65
N SER A 158 12.03 -3.81 12.89
CA SER A 158 13.02 -3.42 11.90
C SER A 158 13.28 -1.92 11.98
N SER A 159 14.52 -1.54 12.29
CA SER A 159 14.99 -0.14 12.21
C SER A 159 14.97 0.40 10.77
N LYS A 160 14.78 -0.46 9.76
CA LYS A 160 14.70 -0.05 8.35
C LYS A 160 13.29 0.42 7.96
N LEU A 161 12.24 -0.03 8.65
CA LEU A 161 10.83 0.26 8.33
C LEU A 161 10.25 1.30 9.28
N LEU A 162 10.74 2.53 9.18
CA LEU A 162 10.26 3.64 9.99
C LEU A 162 8.80 3.99 9.62
N ARG A 163 7.95 4.18 10.64
CA ARG A 163 6.58 4.66 10.47
C ARG A 163 6.44 6.04 11.07
N LEU A 164 5.50 6.84 10.56
CA LEU A 164 5.07 8.09 11.17
C LEU A 164 4.69 7.88 12.64
N LEU A 165 5.06 8.83 13.49
CA LEU A 165 4.73 8.87 14.91
C LEU A 165 3.65 9.94 15.18
N PRO A 166 2.90 9.83 16.29
CA PRO A 166 1.99 10.88 16.72
C PRO A 166 2.66 12.26 16.77
N GLY A 167 1.99 13.26 16.21
CA GLY A 167 2.51 14.64 16.09
C GLY A 167 3.29 14.92 14.81
N GLU A 168 3.58 13.91 14.00
CA GLU A 168 4.25 14.12 12.72
C GLU A 168 3.29 14.50 11.60
N PRO A 169 3.73 15.31 10.61
CA PRO A 169 2.90 15.65 9.48
C PRO A 169 2.49 14.41 8.69
N GLY A 170 1.20 14.32 8.38
CA GLY A 170 0.60 13.17 7.72
C GLY A 170 0.17 12.04 8.66
N TYR A 171 0.62 12.00 9.93
CA TYR A 171 0.28 10.88 10.83
C TYR A 171 -1.22 10.67 10.97
N ILE A 172 -1.95 11.72 11.34
CA ILE A 172 -3.41 11.65 11.54
C ILE A 172 -4.12 11.26 10.24
N MET A 173 -3.72 11.86 9.10
CA MET A 173 -4.29 11.57 7.78
C MET A 173 -4.14 10.10 7.43
N TRP A 174 -2.93 9.54 7.59
CA TRP A 174 -2.68 8.13 7.30
C TRP A 174 -3.44 7.18 8.22
N MET A 175 -3.46 7.44 9.53
CA MET A 175 -4.17 6.59 10.48
C MET A 175 -5.69 6.62 10.28
N VAL A 176 -6.26 7.80 9.96
CA VAL A 176 -7.68 7.92 9.63
C VAL A 176 -8.01 7.16 8.35
N ALA A 177 -7.19 7.29 7.30
CA ALA A 177 -7.42 6.61 6.03
C ALA A 177 -7.38 5.07 6.19
N LEU A 178 -6.38 4.55 6.92
CA LEU A 178 -6.32 3.12 7.25
C LEU A 178 -7.56 2.66 8.02
N ARG A 179 -7.99 3.42 9.02
CA ARG A 179 -9.17 3.08 9.81
C ARG A 179 -10.44 3.05 8.96
N VAL A 180 -10.66 4.07 8.13
CA VAL A 180 -11.81 4.15 7.22
C VAL A 180 -11.82 2.96 6.26
N PHE A 181 -10.65 2.60 5.72
CA PHE A 181 -10.50 1.42 4.88
C PHE A 181 -10.89 0.14 5.61
N THR A 182 -10.28 -0.13 6.76
CA THR A 182 -10.55 -1.35 7.54
C THR A 182 -12.01 -1.43 7.96
N GLU A 183 -12.57 -0.38 8.55
CA GLU A 183 -13.97 -0.36 8.99
C GLU A 183 -14.93 -0.56 7.80
N LYS A 184 -14.64 0.02 6.64
CA LYS A 184 -15.49 -0.16 5.46
C LYS A 184 -15.45 -1.59 4.93
N VAL A 185 -14.27 -2.17 4.81
CA VAL A 185 -14.08 -3.57 4.37
C VAL A 185 -14.78 -4.53 5.33
N GLU A 186 -14.57 -4.36 6.64
CA GLU A 186 -15.22 -5.18 7.67
C GLU A 186 -16.75 -5.09 7.58
N ASN A 187 -17.30 -3.87 7.53
CA ASN A 187 -18.75 -3.66 7.46
C ASN A 187 -19.35 -4.27 6.18
N ASP A 188 -18.70 -4.11 5.03
CA ASP A 188 -19.21 -4.61 3.76
C ASP A 188 -19.17 -6.15 3.72
N ILE A 189 -18.10 -6.77 4.24
CA ILE A 189 -17.99 -8.23 4.36
C ILE A 189 -19.03 -8.78 5.34
N ILE A 190 -19.16 -8.19 6.53
CA ILE A 190 -20.12 -8.62 7.56
C ILE A 190 -21.55 -8.49 7.03
N PHE A 191 -21.88 -7.37 6.38
CA PHE A 191 -23.18 -7.17 5.76
C PHE A 191 -23.48 -8.24 4.70
N CYS A 192 -22.49 -8.59 3.87
CA CYS A 192 -22.65 -9.67 2.91
C CYS A 192 -22.83 -11.05 3.56
N ALA A 193 -22.11 -11.34 4.64
CA ALA A 193 -22.26 -12.59 5.39
C ALA A 193 -23.66 -12.71 6.01
N PHE A 194 -24.16 -11.62 6.59
CA PHE A 194 -25.52 -11.54 7.14
C PHE A 194 -26.58 -11.80 6.06
N LEU A 195 -26.45 -11.19 4.88
CA LEU A 195 -27.38 -11.43 3.76
C LEU A 195 -27.36 -12.89 3.27
N ARG A 196 -26.26 -13.61 3.46
CA ARG A 196 -26.13 -15.03 3.13
C ARG A 196 -26.63 -15.95 4.24
N GLY A 197 -27.07 -15.41 5.37
CA GLY A 197 -27.55 -16.19 6.52
C GLY A 197 -26.44 -16.95 7.25
N LEU A 198 -25.19 -16.49 7.15
CA LEU A 198 -24.05 -17.06 7.87
C LEU A 198 -24.07 -16.60 9.34
N ASP A 199 -23.58 -17.45 10.25
CA ASP A 199 -23.48 -17.09 11.66
C ASP A 199 -22.32 -16.11 11.94
N ASP A 200 -22.27 -15.56 13.16
CA ASP A 200 -21.24 -14.59 13.56
C ASP A 200 -19.81 -15.16 13.47
N ILE A 201 -19.64 -16.47 13.70
CA ILE A 201 -18.33 -17.14 13.66
C ILE A 201 -17.85 -17.27 12.21
N GLU A 202 -18.75 -17.60 11.28
CA GLU A 202 -18.49 -17.69 9.85
C GLU A 202 -18.26 -16.31 9.24
N ALA A 203 -19.02 -15.29 9.65
CA ALA A 203 -18.81 -13.91 9.26
C ALA A 203 -17.41 -13.40 9.66
N CYS A 204 -16.99 -13.66 10.91
CA CYS A 204 -15.64 -13.33 11.37
C CYS A 204 -14.56 -14.05 10.56
N LYS A 205 -14.73 -15.33 10.24
CA LYS A 205 -13.77 -16.07 9.38
C LYS A 205 -13.69 -15.51 7.96
N MET A 206 -14.78 -14.95 7.43
CA MET A 206 -14.77 -14.27 6.13
C MET A 206 -14.00 -12.96 6.20
N VAL A 207 -14.10 -12.22 7.31
CA VAL A 207 -13.28 -11.02 7.56
C VAL A 207 -11.81 -11.39 7.76
N ASP A 208 -11.48 -12.48 8.45
CA ASP A 208 -10.08 -12.89 8.67
C ASP A 208 -9.42 -13.44 7.39
N LYS A 209 -10.17 -14.14 6.53
CA LYS A 209 -9.71 -14.44 5.16
C LYS A 209 -9.63 -13.17 4.32
N ALA A 210 -10.52 -12.25 4.67
CA ALA A 210 -10.74 -10.89 4.24
C ALA A 210 -9.74 -9.83 4.71
N LEU A 211 -8.69 -10.08 5.50
CA LEU A 211 -7.75 -9.06 6.01
C LEU A 211 -6.36 -9.67 6.28
#